data_AF-A0A2G9QCZ6-F1
#
_entry.id   AF-A0A2G9QCZ6-F1
#
_cell.length_a   1.000
_cell.length_b   1.000
_cell.length_c   1.000
_cell.angle_alpha   90.00
_cell.angle_beta   90.00
_cell.angle_gamma   90.00
#
_symmetry.space_group_name_H-M   'P 1'
#
loop_
_entity.id
_entity.type
_entity.pdbx_description
1 polymer ?
#
loop_
_entity_poly.entity_id
_entity_poly.type
_entity_poly.pdbx_seq_one_letter_code
_entity_poly.pdbx_strand_id
1 'polypeptide(L)' 'MKLGAGYPMGPFELLDYVGLDTSKFIIDGWHQMEPENPLFAPSELLNKLVAENKLGKKTGEGFYKYR' A
#
# COMPACT_ATOMS: atom_id res chain seq x y z
N MET A 1 -5.34 -14.15 -5.25
CA MET A 1 -5.27 -14.23 -3.78
C MET A 1 -6.61 -14.61 -3.15
N LYS A 2 -7.74 -13.96 -3.48
CA LYS A 2 -9.04 -14.33 -2.89
C LYS A 2 -9.46 -15.79 -3.14
N LEU A 3 -9.55 -16.21 -4.40
CA LEU A 3 -9.97 -17.59 -4.73
C LEU A 3 -8.84 -18.61 -4.60
N GLY A 4 -7.61 -18.21 -4.91
CA GLY A 4 -6.45 -19.13 -4.87
C GLY A 4 -5.86 -19.37 -3.47
N ALA A 5 -5.97 -18.41 -2.56
CA ALA A 5 -5.41 -18.49 -1.20
C ALA A 5 -6.48 -18.25 -0.10
N GLY A 6 -7.75 -18.09 -0.46
CA GLY A 6 -8.87 -17.95 0.48
C GLY A 6 -8.97 -16.60 1.19
N TYR A 7 -8.23 -15.57 0.76
CA TYR A 7 -8.25 -14.28 1.45
C TYR A 7 -9.57 -13.52 1.24
N PRO A 8 -10.12 -12.86 2.27
CA PRO A 8 -11.36 -12.09 2.14
C PRO A 8 -11.20 -10.85 1.23
N MET A 9 -10.01 -10.25 1.22
CA MET A 9 -9.65 -9.12 0.36
C MET A 9 -8.36 -9.44 -0.42
N GLY A 10 -8.26 -8.94 -1.66
CA GLY A 10 -7.01 -8.97 -2.41
C GLY A 10 -5.96 -8.03 -1.79
N PRO A 11 -4.65 -8.19 -2.07
CA PRO A 11 -3.61 -7.37 -1.45
C PRO A 11 -3.80 -5.87 -1.74
N PHE A 12 -4.14 -5.49 -2.98
CA PHE A 12 -4.40 -4.08 -3.33
C PHE A 12 -5.67 -3.53 -2.68
N GLU A 13 -6.71 -4.36 -2.60
CA GLU A 13 -7.97 -4.00 -1.93
C GLU A 13 -7.77 -3.80 -0.43
N LEU A 14 -6.95 -4.67 0.19
CA LEU A 14 -6.57 -4.57 1.60
C LEU A 14 -5.70 -3.34 1.84
N LEU A 15 -4.71 -3.06 0.98
CA LEU A 15 -3.86 -1.88 1.06
C LEU A 15 -4.67 -0.58 1.03
N ASP A 16 -5.63 -0.47 0.11
CA ASP A 16 -6.54 0.67 0.05
C ASP A 16 -7.50 0.73 1.26
N TYR A 17 -7.83 -0.41 1.87
CA TYR A 17 -8.67 -0.46 3.07
C TYR A 17 -7.92 0.03 4.31
N VAL A 18 -6.66 -0.39 4.50
CA VAL A 18 -5.85 0.02 5.66
C VAL A 18 -5.27 1.43 5.52
N GLY A 19 -4.98 1.86 4.29
CA GLY A 19 -4.38 3.16 3.99
C GLY A 19 -3.00 3.04 3.36
N LEU A 20 -2.82 3.67 2.19
CA LEU A 20 -1.56 3.63 1.46
C LEU A 20 -0.45 4.46 2.12
N ASP A 21 -0.80 5.60 2.71
CA ASP A 21 0.11 6.42 3.53
C ASP A 21 0.59 5.69 4.78
N THR A 22 -0.31 4.99 5.48
CA THR A 22 0.03 4.20 6.67
C THR A 22 0.98 3.07 6.31
N SER A 23 0.68 2.33 5.24
CA SER A 23 1.54 1.24 4.76
C SER A 23 2.91 1.76 4.30
N LYS A 24 2.94 2.89 3.59
CA LYS A 24 4.18 3.55 3.18
C LYS A 24 5.03 3.98 4.38
N PHE A 25 4.42 4.59 5.39
CA PHE A 25 5.14 5.02 6.59
C PHE A 25 5.85 3.86 7.29
N ILE A 26 5.19 2.70 7.39
CA ILE A 26 5.79 1.50 7.98
C ILE A 26 6.96 0.99 7.16
N ILE A 27 6.78 0.82 5.83
CA ILE A 27 7.84 0.25 4.98
C ILE A 27 9.04 1.20 4.85
N ASP A 28 8.82 2.52 4.82
CA ASP A 28 9.90 3.50 4.82
C ASP A 28 10.71 3.42 6.12
N GLY A 29 10.04 3.23 7.26
CA GLY A 29 10.72 3.03 8.55
C GLY A 29 11.59 1.77 8.55
N TRP A 30 11.08 0.66 8.03
CA TRP A 30 11.86 -0.58 7.89
C TRP A 30 13.01 -0.42 6.90
N HIS A 31 12.79 0.26 5.77
CA HIS A 31 13.84 0.54 4.80
C HIS A 31 14.96 1.41 5.39
N GLN A 32 14.64 2.39 6.22
CA GLN A 32 15.64 3.19 6.92
C GLN A 32 16.48 2.37 7.91
N MET A 33 15.87 1.38 8.57
CA MET A 33 16.56 0.49 9.51
C MET A 33 17.41 -0.58 8.79
N GLU A 34 16.92 -1.11 7.68
CA GLU A 34 17.58 -2.16 6.88
C GLU A 34 17.56 -1.81 5.38
N PRO A 35 18.41 -0.85 4.94
CA PRO A 35 18.34 -0.32 3.57
C PRO A 35 18.75 -1.34 2.50
N GLU A 36 19.56 -2.33 2.86
CA GLU A 36 20.01 -3.37 1.93
C GLU A 36 19.03 -4.55 1.83
N ASN A 37 17.98 -4.58 2.65
CA ASN A 37 16.99 -5.65 2.62
C ASN A 37 16.01 -5.44 1.45
N PRO A 38 15.99 -6.31 0.44
CA PRO A 38 15.17 -6.12 -0.76
C PRO A 38 13.66 -6.20 -0.48
N LEU A 39 13.24 -6.79 0.66
CA LEU A 39 11.83 -6.85 1.05
C LEU A 39 11.26 -5.47 1.42
N PHE A 40 12.12 -4.54 1.83
CA PHE A 40 11.73 -3.19 2.24
C PHE A 40 12.05 -2.14 1.18
N ALA A 41 12.44 -2.58 -0.02
CA ALA A 41 12.74 -1.66 -1.11
C ALA A 41 11.51 -0.75 -1.39
N PRO A 42 11.72 0.57 -1.55
CA PRO A 42 10.63 1.50 -1.78
C PRO A 42 9.94 1.20 -3.12
N SER A 43 8.61 1.33 -3.16
CA SER A 43 7.83 1.19 -4.38
C SER A 43 7.52 2.57 -4.99
N GLU A 44 8.01 2.82 -6.20
CA GLU A 44 7.74 4.07 -6.92
C GLU A 44 6.23 4.32 -7.14
N LEU A 45 5.48 3.26 -7.42
CA LEU A 45 4.03 3.33 -7.58
C LEU A 45 3.34 3.75 -6.29
N LEU A 46 3.73 3.17 -5.16
CA LEU A 46 3.17 3.54 -3.85
C LEU A 46 3.50 4.99 -3.50
N ASN A 47 4.74 5.42 -3.75
CA ASN A 47 5.18 6.80 -3.53
C ASN A 47 4.33 7.79 -4.33
N LYS A 48 4.08 7.50 -5.61
CA LYS A 48 3.25 8.34 -6.48
C LYS A 48 1.82 8.48 -5.97
N LEU A 49 1.17 7.37 -5.60
CA LEU A 49 -0.21 7.40 -5.10
C LEU A 49 -0.34 8.22 -3.82
N VAL A 50 0.59 8.04 -2.87
CA VAL A 50 0.60 8.82 -1.62
C VAL A 50 0.87 10.30 -1.90
N ALA A 51 1.79 10.64 -2.80
CA ALA A 51 2.07 12.02 -3.20
C ALA A 51 0.86 12.70 -3.87
N GLU A 52 0.02 11.95 -4.57
CA GLU A 52 -1.23 12.44 -5.17
C GLU A 52 -2.42 12.48 -4.18
N ASN A 53 -2.19 12.22 -2.88
CA ASN A 53 -3.19 12.10 -1.83
C ASN A 53 -4.26 11.02 -2.12
N LYS A 54 -3.89 9.99 -2.88
CA LYS A 54 -4.71 8.81 -3.17
C LYS A 54 -4.36 7.74 -2.14
N LEU A 55 -5.03 7.78 -1.00
CA LEU A 55 -4.70 6.99 0.18
C LEU A 55 -5.55 5.73 0.36
N GLY A 56 -6.39 5.40 -0.62
CA GLY A 56 -7.31 4.26 -0.57
C GLY A 56 -8.75 4.69 -0.27
N LYS A 57 -9.49 3.84 0.43
CA LYS A 57 -10.93 4.06 0.70
C LYS A 57 -11.21 5.36 1.44
N LYS A 58 -10.33 5.77 2.36
CA LYS A 58 -10.51 6.98 3.18
C LYS A 58 -10.47 8.28 2.38
N THR A 59 -9.89 8.28 1.18
CA THR A 59 -9.83 9.43 0.26
C THR A 59 -10.63 9.21 -1.02
N GLY A 60 -11.37 8.10 -1.13
CA GLY A 60 -12.15 7.77 -2.33
C GLY A 60 -11.32 7.23 -3.50
N GLU A 61 -9.99 7.22 -3.42
CA GLU A 61 -9.10 6.69 -4.46
C GLU A 61 -7.76 6.22 -3.87
N GLY A 62 -7.26 5.09 -4.35
CA GLY A 62 -5.94 4.50 -4.10
C GLY A 62 -5.50 3.69 -5.32
N PHE A 63 -5.24 2.39 -5.17
CA PHE A 63 -5.12 1.48 -6.30
C PHE A 63 -6.44 1.35 -7.08
N TYR A 64 -7.57 1.46 -6.38
CA TYR A 64 -8.89 1.51 -6.98
C TYR A 64 -9.59 2.84 -6.71
N LYS A 65 -10.61 3.14 -7.53
CA LYS A 65 -11.54 4.24 -7.28
C LYS A 65 -12.75 3.74 -6.51
N TYR A 66 -13.11 4.44 -5.47
CA TYR A 66 -14.22 4.14 -4.57
C TYR A 66 -15.34 5.18 -4.74
N ARG A 67 -16.58 4.76 -4.46
CA ARG A 67 -17.76 5.61 -4.46
C ARG A 67 -18.14 5.97 -3.04
#